data_AF-A0A7C2WVV7-F1
#
_entry.id   AF-A0A7C2WVV7-F1
#
_cell.length_a   1.000
_cell.length_b   1.000
_cell.length_c   1.000
_cell.angle_alpha   90.00
_cell.angle_beta   90.00
_cell.angle_gamma   90.00
#
_symmetry.space_group_name_H-M   'P 1'
#
loop_
_entity.id
_entity.type
_entity.pdbx_description
1 polymer ?
#
loop_
_entity_poly.entity_id
_entity_poly.type
_entity_poly.pdbx_seq_one_letter_code
_entity_poly.pdbx_strand_id
1 'polypeptide(L)'
;MKPARAKRKPRREARCAIIEERGRSAEIDADRISVQNRRAKTIDAARRRIAMCAVAFAFVFGLLSLRLGAVATAPDNSRGRAVASVGDDPDRREIVDRNGVLLAANLPMRSLEIAGREVWSARETATAIASVIPAIDA
;
A
#
# COMPACT_ATOMS: atom_id res chain seq x y z
N MET A 1 -74.82 8.48 -85.76
CA MET A 1 -74.58 7.32 -84.88
C MET A 1 -73.09 7.25 -84.56
N LYS A 2 -72.73 7.24 -83.28
CA LYS A 2 -71.37 7.19 -82.69
C LYS A 2 -70.62 5.88 -83.11
N PRO A 3 -69.27 5.73 -82.96
CA PRO A 3 -68.63 5.91 -81.66
C PRO A 3 -67.25 6.58 -81.60
N ALA A 4 -67.01 7.11 -80.40
CA ALA A 4 -65.85 7.85 -79.95
C ALA A 4 -64.63 6.94 -79.71
N ARG A 5 -63.45 7.40 -80.12
CA ARG A 5 -62.16 6.76 -79.84
C ARG A 5 -61.77 6.94 -78.37
N ALA A 6 -61.74 5.84 -77.63
CA ALA A 6 -61.21 5.78 -76.27
C ALA A 6 -59.67 5.88 -76.27
N LYS A 7 -59.10 6.86 -75.56
CA LYS A 7 -57.65 6.98 -75.35
C LYS A 7 -57.20 6.02 -74.23
N ARG A 8 -56.30 5.09 -74.53
CA ARG A 8 -55.67 4.20 -73.54
C ARG A 8 -54.61 4.98 -72.73
N LYS A 9 -54.69 4.89 -71.40
CA LYS A 9 -53.78 5.56 -70.45
C LYS A 9 -52.54 4.66 -70.22
N PRO A 10 -51.30 5.18 -70.22
CA PRO A 10 -50.12 4.36 -69.98
C PRO A 10 -50.07 3.94 -68.51
N ARG A 11 -49.95 2.62 -68.29
CA ARG A 11 -49.81 2.01 -66.97
C ARG A 11 -48.37 2.24 -66.50
N ARG A 12 -48.18 3.05 -65.46
CA ARG A 12 -46.87 3.30 -64.87
C ARG A 12 -46.41 2.02 -64.18
N GLU A 13 -45.40 1.38 -64.74
CA GLU A 13 -44.66 0.33 -64.05
C GLU A 13 -43.96 0.96 -62.84
N ALA A 14 -44.30 0.48 -61.65
CA ALA A 14 -43.57 0.83 -60.45
C ALA A 14 -42.16 0.25 -60.59
N ARG A 15 -41.18 1.11 -60.89
CA ARG A 15 -39.77 0.76 -60.78
C ARG A 15 -39.51 0.46 -59.31
N CYS A 16 -39.38 -0.82 -59.00
CA CYS A 16 -38.82 -1.26 -57.73
C CYS A 16 -37.37 -0.78 -57.71
N ALA A 17 -37.12 0.36 -57.07
CA ALA A 17 -35.78 0.77 -56.71
C ALA A 17 -35.32 -0.17 -55.59
N ILE A 18 -34.56 -1.19 -55.95
CA ILE A 18 -33.76 -1.93 -54.97
C ILE A 18 -32.75 -0.90 -54.44
N ILE A 19 -33.03 -0.34 -53.27
CA ILE A 19 -32.04 0.45 -52.55
C ILE A 19 -30.92 -0.53 -52.23
N GLU A 20 -29.80 -0.37 -52.92
CA GLU A 20 -28.59 -1.15 -52.71
C GLU A 20 -28.00 -0.76 -51.33
N GLU A 21 -28.55 -1.37 -50.28
CA GLU A 21 -28.17 -1.25 -48.85
C GLU A 21 -26.77 -1.83 -48.54
N ARG A 22 -25.92 -2.02 -49.56
CA ARG A 22 -24.61 -2.68 -49.43
C ARG A 22 -23.53 -1.77 -48.85
N GLY A 23 -23.69 -0.44 -48.93
CA GLY A 23 -22.76 0.54 -48.36
C GLY A 23 -23.04 0.90 -46.89
N ARG A 24 -24.31 1.03 -46.52
CA ARG A 24 -24.71 1.52 -45.17
C ARG A 24 -24.51 0.46 -44.08
N SER A 25 -24.67 -0.82 -44.42
CA SER A 25 -24.38 -1.94 -43.52
C SER A 25 -22.89 -2.08 -43.22
N ALA A 26 -22.02 -1.85 -44.22
CA ALA A 26 -20.56 -1.93 -44.06
C ALA A 26 -20.00 -0.76 -43.24
N GLU A 27 -20.59 0.44 -43.37
CA GLU A 27 -20.18 1.61 -42.60
C GLU A 27 -20.60 1.51 -41.12
N ILE A 28 -21.82 1.01 -40.84
CA ILE A 28 -22.28 0.74 -39.46
C ILE A 28 -21.43 -0.35 -38.80
N ASP A 29 -21.05 -1.40 -39.55
CA ASP A 29 -20.22 -2.48 -39.00
C ASP A 29 -18.77 -2.03 -38.78
N ALA A 30 -18.20 -1.24 -39.69
CA ALA A 30 -16.87 -0.65 -39.52
C ALA A 30 -16.82 0.32 -38.33
N ASP A 31 -17.84 1.17 -38.14
CA ASP A 31 -17.93 2.05 -36.97
C ASP A 31 -18.08 1.23 -35.67
N ARG A 32 -18.93 0.20 -35.67
CA ARG A 32 -19.11 -0.71 -34.53
C ARG A 32 -17.82 -1.43 -34.15
N ILE A 33 -17.09 -1.96 -35.12
CA ILE A 33 -15.79 -2.61 -34.93
C ILE A 33 -14.77 -1.61 -34.37
N SER A 34 -14.76 -0.37 -34.87
CA SER A 34 -13.85 0.67 -34.39
C SER A 34 -14.14 1.09 -32.93
N VAL A 35 -15.41 1.20 -32.56
CA VAL A 35 -15.86 1.50 -31.19
C VAL A 35 -15.54 0.34 -30.25
N GLN A 36 -15.75 -0.90 -30.69
CA GLN A 36 -15.42 -2.09 -29.92
C GLN A 36 -13.90 -2.20 -29.69
N ASN A 37 -13.09 -1.90 -30.70
CA ASN A 37 -11.64 -1.94 -30.60
C ASN A 37 -11.09 -0.81 -29.69
N ARG A 38 -11.68 0.40 -29.72
CA ARG A 38 -11.36 1.46 -28.76
C ARG A 38 -11.66 1.04 -27.32
N ARG A 39 -12.83 0.44 -27.06
CA ARG A 39 -13.21 -0.05 -25.73
C ARG A 39 -12.26 -1.13 -25.23
N ALA A 40 -11.94 -2.12 -26.06
CA ALA A 40 -10.96 -3.16 -25.73
C ALA A 40 -9.60 -2.55 -25.35
N LYS A 41 -9.09 -1.62 -26.16
CA LYS A 41 -7.82 -0.94 -25.91
C LYS A 41 -7.83 -0.11 -24.62
N THR A 42 -8.94 0.53 -24.27
CA THR A 42 -9.06 1.25 -22.99
C THR A 42 -9.06 0.31 -21.78
N ILE A 43 -9.69 -0.87 -21.90
CA ILE A 43 -9.71 -1.89 -20.84
C ILE A 43 -8.31 -2.46 -20.64
N ASP A 44 -7.60 -2.78 -21.71
CA ASP A 44 -6.22 -3.31 -21.65
C ASP A 44 -5.25 -2.31 -21.02
N ALA A 45 -5.38 -1.03 -21.37
CA ALA A 45 -4.59 0.04 -20.76
C ALA A 45 -4.86 0.18 -19.26
N ALA A 46 -6.14 0.10 -18.84
CA ALA A 46 -6.51 0.13 -17.43
C ALA A 46 -5.97 -1.11 -16.69
N ARG A 47 -6.12 -2.30 -17.26
CA ARG A 47 -5.59 -3.57 -16.70
C ARG A 47 -4.08 -3.50 -16.48
N ARG A 48 -3.34 -2.97 -17.45
CA ARG A 48 -1.88 -2.84 -17.36
C ARG A 48 -1.46 -1.89 -16.23
N ARG A 49 -2.19 -0.78 -16.04
CA ARG A 49 -1.93 0.16 -14.93
C ARG A 49 -2.19 -0.49 -13.57
N ILE A 50 -3.32 -1.19 -13.43
CA ILE A 50 -3.67 -1.91 -12.20
C ILE A 50 -2.64 -3.01 -11.91
N ALA A 51 -2.22 -3.77 -12.93
CA ALA A 51 -1.19 -4.79 -12.78
C ALA A 51 0.16 -4.20 -12.34
N MET A 52 0.57 -3.06 -12.90
CA MET A 52 1.79 -2.38 -12.47
C MET A 52 1.71 -1.94 -10.99
N CYS A 53 0.59 -1.35 -10.57
CA CYS A 53 0.38 -1.00 -9.17
C CYS A 53 0.41 -2.24 -8.27
N ALA A 54 -0.26 -3.33 -8.66
CA ALA A 54 -0.29 -4.58 -7.90
C ALA A 54 1.10 -5.18 -7.72
N VAL A 55 1.93 -5.17 -8.77
CA VAL A 55 3.33 -5.63 -8.70
C VAL A 55 4.16 -4.75 -7.77
N ALA A 56 4.02 -3.41 -7.86
CA ALA A 56 4.73 -2.49 -6.98
C ALA A 56 4.36 -2.70 -5.51
N PHE A 57 3.06 -2.84 -5.21
CA PHE A 57 2.60 -3.15 -3.85
C PHE A 57 3.12 -4.51 -3.37
N ALA A 58 3.00 -5.55 -4.18
CA ALA A 58 3.51 -6.88 -3.84
C ALA A 58 5.02 -6.85 -3.55
N PHE A 59 5.79 -6.06 -4.30
CA PHE A 59 7.22 -5.90 -4.08
C PHE A 59 7.52 -5.20 -2.74
N VAL A 60 6.85 -4.08 -2.44
CA VAL A 60 7.04 -3.36 -1.17
C VAL A 60 6.64 -4.22 0.03
N PHE A 61 5.47 -4.86 -0.03
CA PHE A 61 5.01 -5.75 1.03
C PHE A 61 5.88 -7.01 1.16
N GLY A 62 6.43 -7.51 0.05
CA GLY A 62 7.40 -8.60 0.06
C GLY A 62 8.68 -8.23 0.81
N LEU A 63 9.26 -7.06 0.53
CA LEU A 63 10.41 -6.54 1.26
C LEU A 63 10.11 -6.31 2.75
N LEU A 64 8.93 -5.77 3.05
CA LEU A 64 8.51 -5.56 4.44
C LEU A 64 8.35 -6.89 5.18
N SER A 65 7.76 -7.90 4.54
CA SER A 65 7.59 -9.24 5.11
C SER A 65 8.93 -9.92 5.34
N LEU A 66 9.87 -9.80 4.39
CA LEU A 66 11.23 -10.31 4.54
C LEU A 66 11.95 -9.61 5.70
N ARG A 67 11.85 -8.28 5.78
CA ARG A 67 12.46 -7.51 6.87
C ARG A 67 11.86 -7.90 8.22
N LEU A 68 10.54 -8.08 8.28
CA LEU A 68 9.83 -8.53 9.47
C LEU A 68 10.28 -9.94 9.87
N GLY A 69 10.37 -10.87 8.94
CA GLY A 69 10.87 -12.23 9.21
C GLY A 69 12.31 -12.23 9.72
N ALA A 70 13.17 -11.38 9.16
CA ALA A 70 14.54 -11.20 9.65
C ALA A 70 14.59 -10.60 11.07
N VAL A 71 13.70 -9.66 11.40
CA VAL A 71 13.61 -9.09 12.75
C VAL A 71 13.01 -10.09 13.74
N ALA A 72 12.00 -10.85 13.33
CA ALA A 72 11.30 -11.81 14.19
C ALA A 72 12.14 -13.06 14.51
N THR A 73 13.03 -13.45 13.61
CA THR A 73 13.94 -14.59 13.82
C THR A 73 15.31 -14.19 14.37
N ALA A 74 15.62 -12.89 14.38
CA ALA A 74 16.81 -12.41 15.08
C ALA A 74 16.70 -12.79 16.56
N PRO A 75 17.73 -13.42 17.15
CA PRO A 75 17.72 -13.73 18.56
C PRO A 75 17.46 -12.44 19.34
N ASP A 76 16.50 -12.51 20.26
CA ASP A 76 16.09 -11.38 21.07
C ASP A 76 17.17 -11.09 22.12
N ASN A 77 18.24 -10.45 21.67
CA ASN A 77 19.28 -9.90 22.54
C ASN A 77 18.74 -8.67 23.30
N SER A 78 17.49 -8.29 23.05
CA SER A 78 16.86 -7.04 23.45
C SER A 78 15.64 -7.31 24.32
N ARG A 79 15.76 -8.20 25.31
CA ARG A 79 14.88 -8.16 26.49
C ARG A 79 14.92 -6.73 27.06
N GLY A 80 13.91 -5.92 26.71
CA GLY A 80 13.72 -4.57 27.26
C GLY A 80 13.94 -3.38 26.31
N ARG A 81 14.19 -3.53 24.99
CA ARG A 81 14.32 -2.35 24.09
C ARG A 81 12.96 -1.83 23.60
N ALA A 82 12.01 -1.67 24.50
CA ALA A 82 10.94 -0.68 24.39
C ALA A 82 11.27 0.55 25.26
N VAL A 83 12.56 0.86 25.44
CA VAL A 83 12.96 2.21 25.82
C VAL A 83 12.84 3.01 24.53
N ALA A 84 11.72 3.74 24.38
CA ALA A 84 11.72 4.94 23.54
C ALA A 84 13.07 5.61 23.76
N SER A 85 13.81 5.95 22.71
CA SER A 85 15.09 6.65 22.88
C SER A 85 14.80 8.01 23.53
N VAL A 86 14.64 8.02 24.86
CA VAL A 86 15.11 9.11 25.70
C VAL A 86 16.54 9.23 25.26
N GLY A 87 16.82 10.36 24.61
CA GLY A 87 17.93 10.53 23.68
C GLY A 87 19.17 9.80 24.15
N ASP A 88 19.84 9.16 23.20
CA ASP A 88 21.25 8.88 23.33
C ASP A 88 21.91 10.25 23.56
N ASP A 89 21.97 10.67 24.83
CA ASP A 89 22.57 11.94 25.22
C ASP A 89 24.01 11.79 24.75
N PRO A 90 24.45 12.62 23.79
CA PRO A 90 25.70 12.37 23.11
C PRO A 90 26.79 12.27 24.17
N ASP A 91 27.48 11.12 24.18
CA ASP A 91 28.46 10.75 25.20
C ASP A 91 29.33 11.96 25.55
N ARG A 92 29.03 12.57 26.70
CA ARG A 92 29.64 13.83 27.10
C ARG A 92 31.08 13.50 27.45
N ARG A 93 31.99 13.96 26.60
CA ARG A 93 33.42 13.73 26.81
C ARG A 93 33.85 14.17 28.19
N GLU A 94 34.77 13.39 28.74
CA GLU A 94 35.45 13.69 29.99
C GLU A 94 36.14 15.06 29.93
N ILE A 95 36.03 15.82 31.02
CA ILE A 95 36.74 17.08 31.20
C ILE A 95 38.02 16.79 31.96
N VAL A 96 39.14 17.16 31.36
CA VAL A 96 40.48 17.07 31.98
C VAL A 96 41.07 18.46 32.16
N ASP A 97 41.87 18.62 33.20
CA ASP A 97 42.68 19.83 33.43
C ASP A 97 43.86 19.91 32.43
N ARG A 98 44.58 21.03 32.40
CA ARG A 98 45.82 21.24 31.61
C ARG A 98 46.93 20.22 31.88
N ASN A 99 46.92 19.58 33.04
CA ASN A 99 47.85 18.51 33.40
C ASN A 99 47.32 17.10 33.04
N GLY A 100 46.17 17.01 32.37
CA GLY A 100 45.51 15.74 32.03
C GLY A 100 44.75 15.07 33.19
N VAL A 101 44.57 15.76 34.32
CA VAL A 101 43.85 15.22 35.49
C VAL A 101 42.34 15.30 35.26
N LEU A 102 41.63 14.20 35.51
CA LEU A 102 40.18 14.12 35.34
C LEU A 102 39.44 15.03 36.34
N LEU A 103 38.63 15.95 35.83
CA LEU A 103 37.81 16.87 36.61
C LEU A 103 36.33 16.45 36.63
N ALA A 104 35.81 15.97 35.50
CA ALA A 104 34.43 15.49 35.41
C ALA A 104 34.29 14.41 34.36
N ALA A 105 33.60 13.33 34.71
CA ALA A 105 33.20 12.27 33.80
C ALA A 105 31.71 11.98 33.97
N ASN A 106 31.06 11.58 32.88
CA ASN A 106 29.73 11.01 32.96
C ASN A 106 29.86 9.51 33.21
N LEU A 107 29.23 9.02 34.28
CA LEU A 107 29.19 7.61 34.59
C LEU A 107 27.81 7.05 34.21
N PRO A 108 27.76 5.88 33.54
CA PRO A 108 26.49 5.26 33.22
C PRO A 108 25.78 4.87 34.52
N MET A 109 24.70 5.58 34.84
CA MET A 109 23.85 5.28 35.97
C MET A 109 22.59 4.57 35.48
N ARG A 110 22.22 3.46 36.13
CA ARG A 110 20.98 2.74 35.85
C ARG A 110 20.00 3.04 36.98
N SER A 111 18.87 3.65 36.66
CA SER A 111 17.72 3.71 37.56
C SER A 111 16.85 2.47 37.38
N LEU A 112 16.32 1.97 38.50
CA LEU A 112 15.29 0.93 38.49
C LEU A 112 13.96 1.60 38.85
N GLU A 113 13.00 1.52 37.94
CA GLU A 113 11.66 2.08 38.12
C GLU A 113 10.62 0.98 37.90
N ILE A 114 9.57 0.98 38.72
CA ILE A 114 8.51 -0.02 38.69
C ILE A 114 7.17 0.68 38.63
N ALA A 115 6.41 0.42 37.57
CA ALA A 115 5.03 0.85 37.46
C ALA A 115 4.14 -0.04 38.33
N GLY A 116 3.75 0.44 39.52
CA GLY A 116 2.98 -0.36 40.48
C GLY A 116 1.67 -0.95 39.96
N ARG A 117 1.05 -0.34 38.93
CA ARG A 117 -0.17 -0.86 38.29
C ARG A 117 0.06 -2.11 37.44
N GLU A 118 1.29 -2.38 37.04
CA GLU A 118 1.68 -3.56 36.24
C GLU A 118 2.22 -4.69 37.12
N VAL A 119 2.35 -4.44 38.43
CA VAL A 119 2.80 -5.44 39.40
C VAL A 119 1.63 -6.33 39.81
N TRP A 120 1.73 -7.62 39.45
CA TRP A 120 0.70 -8.62 39.80
C TRP A 120 0.62 -8.86 41.32
N SER A 121 1.77 -8.99 41.99
CA SER A 121 1.88 -9.24 43.43
C SER A 121 2.97 -8.36 44.03
N ALA A 122 2.58 -7.36 44.83
CA ALA A 122 3.53 -6.44 45.45
C ALA A 122 4.48 -7.16 46.41
N ARG A 123 3.96 -8.10 47.22
CA ARG A 123 4.75 -8.81 48.23
C ARG A 123 5.79 -9.75 47.62
N GLU A 124 5.41 -10.49 46.59
CA GLU A 124 6.33 -11.36 45.87
C GLU A 124 7.42 -10.55 45.17
N THR A 125 7.04 -9.45 44.52
CA THR A 125 7.97 -8.55 43.84
C THR A 125 8.96 -7.91 44.81
N ALA A 126 8.48 -7.40 45.96
CA ALA A 126 9.35 -6.83 47.00
C ALA A 126 10.34 -7.86 47.55
N THR A 127 9.86 -9.08 47.85
CA THR A 127 10.73 -10.18 48.32
C THR A 127 11.81 -10.53 47.30
N ALA A 128 11.45 -10.60 46.02
CA ALA A 128 12.40 -10.87 44.94
C ALA A 128 13.44 -9.76 44.79
N ILE A 129 13.03 -8.48 44.89
CA ILE A 129 13.94 -7.34 44.80
C ILE A 129 14.88 -7.29 46.01
N ALA A 130 14.36 -7.45 47.23
CA ALA A 130 15.15 -7.47 48.46
C ALA A 130 16.20 -8.60 48.45
N SER A 131 15.94 -9.71 47.75
CA SER A 131 16.92 -10.79 47.59
C SER A 131 18.16 -10.42 46.77
N VAL A 132 18.05 -9.40 45.91
CA VAL A 132 19.14 -8.95 45.00
C VAL A 132 19.73 -7.60 45.44
N ILE A 133 18.93 -6.73 46.06
CA ILE A 133 19.34 -5.39 46.50
C ILE A 133 19.28 -5.36 48.04
N PRO A 134 20.42 -5.56 48.74
CA PRO A 134 20.44 -5.74 50.19
C PRO A 134 20.00 -4.53 51.02
N ALA A 135 19.90 -3.35 50.38
CA ALA A 135 19.51 -2.10 51.02
C ALA A 135 17.99 -1.84 51.01
N ILE A 136 17.19 -2.76 50.47
CA ILE A 136 15.73 -2.62 50.34
C ILE A 136 15.04 -3.63 51.26
N ASP A 137 14.11 -3.14 52.08
CA ASP A 137 13.23 -3.97 52.90
C ASP A 137 12.05 -4.51 52.09
N ALA A 138 11.58 -5.72 52.45
CA ALA A 138 10.48 -6.43 51.78
C ALA A 138 9.11 -6.16 52.39
#